data_AF-A0A7K2JEW7-F1
#
_entry.id   AF-A0A7K2JEW7-F1
#
_cell.length_a   1.000
_cell.length_b   1.000
_cell.length_c   1.000
_cell.angle_alpha   90.00
_cell.angle_beta   90.00
_cell.angle_gamma   90.00
#
_symmetry.space_group_name_H-M   'P 1'
#
loop_
_entity.id
_entity.type
_entity.pdbx_description
1 polymer ?
#
loop_
_entity_poly.entity_id
_entity_poly.type
_entity_poly.pdbx_seq_one_letter_code
_entity_poly.pdbx_strand_id
1 'polypeptide(L)'
;MRSPDADDLPGEGVVDLWLLPEAPSPEVSSAYGILDAAERHRARSFPTPAGRGRYVRAHVALRTVLARYTGQAPADIRLARERPHGRPVLRDAPLPWFSLSHSHGLVAVAVAARPVGVDVQRICPLGTVEACLPRLHPAERDELGRFTG
;
A
#
# COMPACT_ATOMS: atom_id res chain seq x y z
N MET A 1 4.99 1.80 18.62
CA MET A 1 4.28 2.37 17.45
C MET A 1 3.19 3.26 18.01
N ARG A 2 3.27 4.58 17.77
CA ARG A 2 2.28 5.54 18.29
C ARG A 2 0.99 5.31 17.53
N SER A 3 -0.13 5.20 18.23
CA SER A 3 -1.43 5.34 17.57
C SER A 3 -1.63 6.85 17.38
N PRO A 4 -1.69 7.36 16.14
CA PRO A 4 -2.02 8.76 15.94
C PRO A 4 -3.45 8.99 16.42
N ASP A 5 -3.67 10.13 17.06
CA ASP A 5 -5.00 10.66 17.30
C ASP A 5 -5.56 11.18 15.96
N ALA A 6 -6.88 11.37 15.89
CA ALA A 6 -7.51 12.02 14.73
C ALA A 6 -6.83 13.38 14.48
N ASP A 7 -6.47 13.66 13.21
CA ASP A 7 -5.79 14.87 12.74
C ASP A 7 -4.32 15.06 13.17
N ASP A 8 -3.69 14.04 13.78
CA ASP A 8 -2.26 14.07 14.11
C ASP A 8 -1.40 13.62 12.93
N LEU A 9 -1.20 14.54 11.98
CA LEU A 9 -0.30 14.31 10.84
C LEU A 9 1.16 14.13 11.32
N PRO A 10 1.94 13.24 10.69
CA PRO A 10 3.36 13.14 10.97
C PRO A 10 4.05 14.48 10.75
N GLY A 11 4.92 14.87 11.69
CA GLY A 11 5.70 16.10 11.59
C GLY A 11 6.61 16.15 10.36
N GLU A 12 7.22 17.31 10.10
CA GLU A 12 8.14 17.46 8.97
C GLU A 12 9.29 16.44 9.03
N GLY A 13 9.54 15.77 7.90
CA GLY A 13 10.57 14.73 7.79
C GLY A 13 10.21 13.39 8.46
N VAL A 14 9.03 13.29 9.10
CA VAL A 14 8.56 12.06 9.74
C VAL A 14 7.65 11.28 8.78
N VAL A 15 7.80 9.96 8.78
CA VAL A 15 6.91 9.04 8.07
C VAL A 15 6.37 8.03 9.08
N ASP A 16 5.05 7.93 9.16
CA ASP A 16 4.41 6.83 9.86
C ASP A 16 4.29 5.64 8.90
N LEU A 17 4.96 4.53 9.25
CA LEU A 17 4.92 3.29 8.49
C LEU A 17 4.06 2.26 9.22
N TRP A 18 2.97 1.86 8.58
CA TRP A 18 2.07 0.82 9.04
C TRP A 18 2.38 -0.49 8.32
N LEU A 19 2.78 -1.49 9.08
CA LEU A 19 3.00 -2.85 8.59
C LEU A 19 1.88 -3.73 9.12
N LEU A 20 1.03 -4.22 8.22
CA LEU A 20 -0.07 -5.10 8.57
C LEU A 20 0.18 -6.48 7.97
N PRO A 21 0.05 -7.56 8.78
CA PRO A 21 0.08 -8.90 8.24
C PRO A 21 -1.10 -9.08 7.28
N GLU A 22 -0.86 -9.77 6.18
CA GLU A 22 -1.91 -10.27 5.31
C GLU A 22 -2.57 -11.48 6.02
N ALA A 23 -3.41 -11.19 7.02
CA ALA A 23 -4.10 -12.22 7.81
C ALA A 23 -4.95 -13.14 6.91
N PRO A 24 -5.19 -14.41 7.33
CA PRO A 24 -6.18 -15.26 6.67
C PRO A 24 -7.52 -14.53 6.63
N SER A 25 -8.26 -14.71 5.54
CA SER A 25 -9.40 -13.85 5.18
C SER A 25 -10.32 -13.57 6.38
N PRO A 26 -10.56 -12.30 6.76
CA PRO A 26 -11.70 -12.01 7.62
C PRO A 26 -12.96 -12.54 6.94
N GLU A 27 -14.02 -12.81 7.70
CA GLU A 27 -15.32 -13.09 7.12
C GLU A 27 -15.60 -12.05 6.02
N VAL A 28 -15.61 -12.53 4.78
CA VAL A 28 -15.51 -11.69 3.57
C VAL A 28 -16.60 -10.60 3.56
N SER A 29 -17.72 -10.85 4.25
CA SER A 29 -18.83 -9.92 4.37
C SER A 29 -18.46 -8.59 5.05
N SER A 30 -17.76 -8.60 6.19
CA SER A 30 -17.46 -7.36 6.94
C SER A 30 -16.43 -6.49 6.21
N ALA A 31 -15.44 -7.11 5.57
CA ALA A 31 -14.42 -6.42 4.78
C ALA A 31 -15.02 -5.69 3.55
N TYR A 32 -16.04 -6.26 2.91
CA TYR A 32 -16.70 -5.63 1.77
C TYR A 32 -17.57 -4.41 2.16
N GLY A 33 -18.02 -4.33 3.42
CA GLY A 33 -18.72 -3.16 3.94
C GLY A 33 -17.83 -1.92 4.05
N ILE A 34 -16.51 -2.10 4.17
CA ILE A 34 -15.53 -1.01 4.24
C ILE A 34 -15.17 -0.46 2.85
N LEU A 35 -15.18 -1.30 1.82
CA LEU A 35 -14.81 -0.91 0.46
C LEU A 35 -15.92 -0.11 -0.23
N ASP A 36 -15.57 0.86 -1.08
CA ASP A 36 -16.56 1.52 -1.94
C ASP A 36 -17.00 0.66 -3.14
N ALA A 37 -17.94 1.16 -3.93
CA ALA A 37 -18.46 0.46 -5.09
C ALA A 37 -17.38 0.16 -6.17
N ALA A 38 -16.46 1.09 -6.41
CA ALA A 38 -15.41 0.93 -7.41
C ALA A 38 -14.37 -0.10 -6.96
N GLU A 39 -13.99 -0.08 -5.68
CA GLU A 39 -13.12 -1.07 -5.05
C GLU A 39 -13.75 -2.45 -5.03
N ARG A 40 -15.04 -2.57 -4.69
CA ARG A 40 -15.78 -3.85 -4.76
C ARG A 40 -15.84 -4.39 -6.19
N HIS A 41 -16.07 -3.53 -7.18
CA HIS A 41 -16.04 -3.92 -8.58
C HIS A 41 -14.64 -4.39 -9.00
N ARG A 42 -13.59 -3.65 -8.63
CA ARG A 42 -12.21 -4.02 -8.91
C ARG A 42 -11.82 -5.33 -8.25
N ALA A 43 -12.20 -5.56 -7.00
CA ALA A 43 -11.98 -6.81 -6.29
C ALA A 43 -12.61 -8.01 -7.04
N ARG A 44 -13.84 -7.85 -7.54
CA ARG A 44 -14.53 -8.88 -8.33
C ARG A 44 -13.88 -9.17 -9.68
N SER A 45 -13.10 -8.22 -10.24
CA SER A 45 -12.40 -8.41 -11.52
C SER A 45 -11.14 -9.28 -11.43
N PHE A 46 -10.66 -9.62 -10.23
CA PHE A 46 -9.48 -10.48 -10.08
C PHE A 46 -9.83 -11.94 -10.45
N PRO A 47 -9.05 -12.61 -11.33
CA PRO A 47 -9.34 -13.98 -11.78
C PRO A 47 -9.27 -15.03 -10.67
N THR A 48 -8.40 -14.82 -9.67
CA THR A 48 -8.14 -15.78 -8.61
C THR A 48 -8.70 -15.31 -7.26
N PRO A 49 -9.24 -16.22 -6.44
CA PRO A 49 -9.67 -15.90 -5.08
C PRO A 49 -8.54 -15.30 -4.23
N ALA A 50 -7.31 -15.80 -4.42
CA ALA A 50 -6.12 -15.28 -3.75
C ALA A 50 -5.87 -13.81 -4.12
N GLY A 51 -5.82 -13.48 -5.42
CA GLY A 51 -5.62 -12.11 -5.90
C GLY A 51 -6.69 -11.14 -5.40
N ARG A 52 -7.97 -11.55 -5.49
CA ARG A 52 -9.10 -10.80 -4.93
C ARG A 52 -8.93 -10.55 -3.43
N GLY A 53 -8.54 -11.59 -2.68
CA GLY A 53 -8.30 -11.49 -1.24
C GLY A 53 -7.21 -10.48 -0.90
N ARG A 54 -6.08 -10.47 -1.64
CA ARG A 54 -4.99 -9.49 -1.38
C ARG A 54 -5.46 -8.07 -1.61
N TYR A 55 -6.16 -7.83 -2.72
CA TYR A 55 -6.71 -6.51 -3.04
C TYR A 55 -7.64 -6.00 -1.93
N VAL A 56 -8.59 -6.84 -1.52
CA VAL A 56 -9.56 -6.48 -0.46
C VAL A 56 -8.83 -6.15 0.85
N ARG A 57 -7.88 -7.00 1.28
CA ARG A 57 -7.12 -6.76 2.52
C ARG A 57 -6.30 -5.48 2.46
N ALA A 58 -5.58 -5.26 1.37
CA ALA A 58 -4.76 -4.07 1.20
C ALA A 58 -5.59 -2.78 1.25
N HIS A 59 -6.76 -2.78 0.59
CA HIS A 59 -7.64 -1.61 0.57
C HIS A 59 -8.41 -1.40 1.89
N VAL A 60 -8.81 -2.47 2.58
CA VAL A 60 -9.38 -2.36 3.94
C VAL A 60 -8.34 -1.82 4.92
N ALA A 61 -7.09 -2.31 4.84
CA ALA A 61 -5.99 -1.82 5.66
C ALA A 61 -5.73 -0.33 5.38
N LEU A 62 -5.65 0.06 4.11
CA LEU A 62 -5.49 1.47 3.71
C LEU A 62 -6.58 2.36 4.29
N ARG A 63 -7.86 2.01 4.09
CA ARG A 63 -9.00 2.77 4.63
C ARG A 63 -8.97 2.88 6.15
N THR A 64 -8.63 1.78 6.83
CA THR A 64 -8.51 1.74 8.29
C THR A 64 -7.38 2.62 8.81
N VAL A 65 -6.24 2.66 8.11
CA VAL A 65 -5.12 3.53 8.46
C VAL A 65 -5.51 5.00 8.23
N LEU A 66 -6.04 5.33 7.05
CA LEU A 66 -6.43 6.71 6.73
C LEU A 66 -7.52 7.28 7.65
N ALA A 67 -8.47 6.45 8.09
CA ALA A 67 -9.47 6.82 9.09
C ALA A 67 -8.87 7.41 10.37
N ARG A 68 -7.67 6.95 10.77
CA ARG A 68 -6.97 7.48 11.94
C ARG A 68 -6.42 8.89 11.72
N TYR A 69 -6.09 9.24 10.48
CA TYR A 69 -5.55 10.56 10.15
C TYR A 69 -6.61 11.57 9.72
N THR A 70 -7.77 11.11 9.27
CA THR A 70 -8.86 11.99 8.80
C THR A 70 -10.02 12.11 9.78
N GLY A 71 -10.06 11.30 10.84
CA GLY A 71 -11.18 11.22 11.77
C GLY A 71 -12.48 10.66 11.17
N GLN A 72 -12.46 10.19 9.91
CA GLN A 72 -13.62 9.62 9.22
C GLN A 72 -13.74 8.12 9.48
N ALA A 73 -14.95 7.57 9.40
CA ALA A 73 -15.11 6.12 9.40
C ALA A 73 -14.41 5.50 8.16
N PRO A 74 -13.81 4.30 8.26
CA PRO A 74 -13.10 3.68 7.13
C PRO A 74 -13.94 3.54 5.86
N ALA A 75 -15.25 3.33 5.97
CA ALA A 75 -16.18 3.24 4.84
C ALA A 75 -16.44 4.60 4.15
N ASP A 76 -16.27 5.70 4.87
CA ASP A 76 -16.55 7.06 4.38
C ASP A 76 -15.34 7.72 3.72
N ILE A 77 -14.14 7.14 3.86
CA ILE A 77 -12.92 7.59 3.17
C ILE A 77 -13.16 7.57 1.67
N ARG A 78 -13.07 8.75 1.04
CA ARG A 78 -13.25 8.90 -0.41
C ARG A 78 -11.90 8.92 -1.10
N LEU A 79 -11.58 7.81 -1.76
CA LEU A 79 -10.37 7.67 -2.58
C LEU A 79 -10.69 8.01 -4.05
N ALA A 80 -9.77 8.72 -4.69
CA ALA A 80 -9.73 8.89 -6.13
C ALA A 80 -8.46 8.25 -6.70
N ARG A 81 -8.40 8.08 -8.02
CA ARG A 81 -7.20 7.61 -8.73
C ARG A 81 -6.67 8.72 -9.62
N GLU A 82 -5.44 9.13 -9.38
CA GLU A 82 -4.73 10.05 -10.28
C GLU A 82 -4.30 9.35 -11.56
N ARG A 83 -4.39 10.08 -12.67
CA ARG A 83 -3.85 9.64 -13.97
C ARG A 83 -2.41 10.11 -14.13
N PRO A 84 -1.58 9.40 -14.92
CA PRO A 84 -1.91 8.20 -15.69
C PRO A 84 -1.75 6.89 -14.91
N HIS A 85 -1.06 6.90 -13.77
CA HIS A 85 -0.58 5.68 -13.10
C HIS A 85 -1.56 5.07 -12.09
N GLY A 86 -2.74 5.66 -11.89
CA GLY A 86 -3.79 5.11 -11.05
C GLY A 86 -3.50 5.18 -9.55
N ARG A 87 -2.58 6.06 -9.13
CA ARG A 87 -2.20 6.27 -7.73
C ARG A 87 -3.43 6.67 -6.90
N PRO A 88 -3.71 5.99 -5.77
CA PRO A 88 -4.79 6.40 -4.90
C PRO A 88 -4.45 7.73 -4.19
N VAL A 89 -5.43 8.63 -4.14
CA VAL A 89 -5.35 9.90 -3.40
C VAL A 89 -6.66 10.14 -2.63
N LEU A 90 -6.61 10.97 -1.60
CA LEU A 90 -7.81 11.44 -0.92
C LEU A 90 -8.52 12.45 -1.82
N ARG A 91 -9.82 12.26 -2.05
CA ARG A 91 -10.62 13.14 -2.90
C ARG A 91 -10.99 14.44 -2.20
N ASP A 92 -11.31 14.34 -0.91
CA ASP A 92 -11.94 15.43 -0.15
C ASP A 92 -10.93 16.13 0.79
N ALA A 93 -9.64 15.76 0.74
CA ALA A 93 -8.60 16.36 1.57
C ALA A 93 -7.23 16.35 0.84
N PRO A 94 -6.43 17.43 0.93
CA PRO A 94 -5.09 17.49 0.34
C PRO A 94 -4.03 16.71 1.15
N LEU A 95 -4.34 16.36 2.41
CA LEU A 95 -3.47 15.64 3.33
C LEU A 95 -4.26 14.54 4.08
N PRO A 96 -3.56 13.51 4.60
CA PRO A 96 -2.13 13.23 4.43
C PRO A 96 -1.75 12.79 3.02
N TRP A 97 -0.46 12.89 2.70
CA TRP A 97 0.11 12.10 1.61
C TRP A 97 0.26 10.66 2.07
N PHE A 98 -0.04 9.72 1.18
CA PHE A 98 0.13 8.31 1.48
C PHE A 98 0.60 7.50 0.27
N SER A 99 1.06 6.29 0.59
CA SER A 99 1.42 5.26 -0.38
C SER A 99 1.05 3.89 0.19
N LEU A 100 0.68 2.97 -0.70
CA LEU A 100 0.30 1.59 -0.39
C LEU A 100 1.18 0.66 -1.24
N SER A 101 1.83 -0.30 -0.60
CA SER A 101 2.45 -1.45 -1.28
C SER A 101 2.10 -2.73 -0.54
N HIS A 102 2.11 -3.85 -1.24
CA HIS A 102 1.84 -5.15 -0.64
C HIS A 102 2.63 -6.24 -1.35
N SER A 103 3.16 -7.19 -0.58
CA SER A 103 3.81 -8.38 -1.12
C SER A 103 3.64 -9.54 -0.15
N HIS A 104 3.27 -10.70 -0.70
CA HIS A 104 3.31 -12.03 -0.07
C HIS A 104 3.24 -12.03 1.46
N GLY A 105 2.08 -11.77 2.06
CA GLY A 105 1.95 -11.82 3.52
C GLY A 105 1.98 -10.46 4.21
N LEU A 106 2.27 -9.37 3.50
CA LEU A 106 2.47 -8.05 4.09
C LEU A 106 1.77 -6.94 3.28
N VAL A 107 1.12 -6.03 4.01
CA VAL A 107 0.64 -4.75 3.50
C VAL A 107 1.40 -3.64 4.22
N ALA A 108 1.97 -2.72 3.44
CA ALA A 108 2.64 -1.53 3.94
C ALA A 108 1.87 -0.27 3.52
N VAL A 109 1.57 0.59 4.50
CA VAL A 109 0.99 1.92 4.26
C VAL A 109 1.91 2.96 4.87
N ALA A 110 2.41 3.88 4.06
CA ALA A 110 3.18 5.03 4.52
C ALA A 110 2.30 6.27 4.51
N VAL A 111 2.42 7.09 5.55
CA VAL A 111 1.68 8.35 5.73
C VAL A 111 2.66 9.46 6.10
N ALA A 112 2.53 10.65 5.49
CA ALA A 112 3.41 11.79 5.74
C ALA A 112 2.76 13.14 5.40
N ALA A 113 3.34 14.23 5.89
CA ALA A 113 2.95 15.61 5.53
C ALA A 113 3.39 16.03 4.11
N ARG A 114 4.24 15.23 3.44
CA ARG A 114 4.78 15.49 2.09
C ARG A 114 4.68 14.24 1.22
N PRO A 115 4.83 14.35 -0.12
CA PRO A 115 4.79 13.18 -0.99
C PRO A 115 5.70 12.05 -0.50
N VAL A 116 5.11 10.87 -0.32
CA VAL A 116 5.79 9.66 0.15
C VAL A 116 5.49 8.49 -0.78
N GLY A 117 6.45 7.58 -0.89
CA GLY A 117 6.33 6.29 -1.57
C GLY A 117 6.80 5.18 -0.65
N VAL A 118 6.11 4.03 -0.66
CA VAL A 118 6.55 2.81 0.01
C VAL A 118 6.52 1.68 -0.99
N ASP A 119 7.53 0.82 -0.95
CA ASP A 119 7.52 -0.44 -1.67
C ASP A 119 7.97 -1.58 -0.74
N VAL A 120 7.27 -2.71 -0.83
CA VAL A 120 7.63 -3.93 -0.13
C VAL A 120 7.63 -5.07 -1.13
N GLN A 121 8.74 -5.81 -1.18
CA GLN A 121 8.88 -6.99 -2.02
C GLN A 121 9.35 -8.17 -1.20
N ARG A 122 8.88 -9.37 -1.57
CA ARG A 122 9.44 -10.59 -1.02
C ARG A 122 10.83 -10.76 -1.63
N ILE A 123 11.81 -11.12 -0.82
CA ILE A 123 13.15 -11.45 -1.31
C ILE A 123 13.02 -12.49 -2.42
N CYS A 124 13.60 -12.18 -3.58
CA CYS A 124 13.54 -13.05 -4.74
C CYS A 124 14.71 -14.04 -4.74
N PRO A 125 14.55 -15.22 -5.35
CA PRO A 125 15.66 -16.15 -5.56
C PRO A 125 16.73 -15.56 -6.48
N LEU A 126 17.98 -15.99 -6.35
CA LEU A 126 19.13 -15.51 -7.15
C LEU A 126 18.87 -15.55 -8.66
N GLY A 127 18.21 -16.60 -9.18
CA GLY A 127 17.89 -16.69 -10.61
C GLY A 127 16.96 -15.57 -11.13
N THR A 128 16.16 -14.95 -10.25
CA THR A 128 15.37 -13.75 -10.62
C THR A 128 16.27 -12.53 -10.74
N VAL A 129 17.28 -12.40 -9.87
CA VAL A 129 18.26 -11.32 -9.94
C VAL A 129 19.02 -11.39 -11.26
N GLU A 130 19.54 -12.57 -11.62
CA GLU A 130 20.27 -12.80 -12.87
C GLU A 130 19.46 -12.42 -14.11
N ALA A 131 18.17 -12.77 -14.15
CA ALA A 131 17.28 -12.43 -15.26
C ALA A 131 16.99 -10.91 -15.36
N CYS A 132 17.10 -10.18 -14.25
CA CYS A 132 16.85 -8.74 -14.19
C CYS A 132 18.13 -7.90 -14.40
N LEU A 133 19.31 -8.42 -14.08
CA LEU A 133 20.59 -7.70 -14.19
C LEU A 133 20.79 -6.96 -15.53
N PRO A 134 20.49 -7.55 -16.71
CA PRO A 134 20.66 -6.86 -17.99
C PRO A 134 19.72 -5.67 -18.21
N ARG A 135 18.65 -5.55 -17.40
CA ARG A 135 17.65 -4.47 -17.47
C ARG A 135 17.95 -3.32 -16.50
N LEU A 136 18.83 -3.53 -15.53
CA LEU A 136 19.24 -2.50 -14.59
C LEU A 136 20.14 -1.46 -15.28
N HIS A 137 20.15 -0.23 -14.76
CA HIS A 137 21.11 0.77 -15.18
C HIS A 137 22.54 0.30 -14.87
N PRO A 138 23.56 0.60 -15.71
CA PRO A 138 24.94 0.15 -15.47
C PRO A 138 25.46 0.41 -14.06
N ALA A 139 25.18 1.59 -13.49
CA ALA A 139 25.56 1.94 -12.12
C ALA A 139 24.98 0.98 -11.05
N GLU A 140 23.75 0.51 -11.23
CA GLU A 140 23.11 -0.44 -10.32
C GLU A 140 23.76 -1.84 -10.43
N ARG A 141 24.21 -2.22 -11.64
CA ARG A 141 24.94 -3.48 -11.85
C ARG A 141 26.31 -3.44 -11.18
N ASP A 142 27.01 -2.31 -11.30
CA ASP A 142 28.32 -2.12 -10.68
C ASP A 142 28.21 -2.14 -9.14
N GLU A 143 27.14 -1.56 -8.59
CA GLU A 143 26.86 -1.61 -7.15
C GLU A 143 26.58 -3.04 -6.68
N LEU A 144 25.73 -3.79 -7.39
CA LEU A 144 25.47 -5.20 -7.07
C LEU A 144 26.72 -6.07 -7.20
N GLY A 145 27.58 -5.80 -8.18
CA GLY A 145 28.86 -6.49 -8.38
C GLY A 145 29.83 -6.35 -7.20
N ARG A 146 29.69 -5.30 -6.37
CA ARG A 146 30.50 -5.11 -5.15
C ARG A 146 30.10 -6.03 -4.00
N PHE A 147 28.90 -6.61 -4.06
CA PHE A 147 28.37 -7.51 -3.03
C PHE A 147 28.48 -9.00 -3.42
N THR A 148 28.91 -9.29 -4.64
CA THR A 148 29.08 -10.65 -5.16
C THR A 148 30.56 -11.05 -5.34
N GLY A 149 31.49 -10.29 -4.77
CA GLY A 149 32.94 -10.55 -4.75
C GLY A 149 33.46 -11.07 -3.42
#